data_AF-A0A7Y9SZL6-F1
#
_entry.id   AF-A0A7Y9SZL6-F1
#
_cell.length_a   1.000
_cell.length_b   1.000
_cell.length_c   1.000
_cell.angle_alpha   90.00
_cell.angle_beta   90.00
_cell.angle_gamma   90.00
#
_symmetry.space_group_name_H-M   'P 1'
#
loop_
_entity.id
_entity.type
_entity.pdbx_description
1 polymer ?
#
loop_
_entity_poly.entity_id
_entity_poly.type
_entity_poly.pdbx_seq_one_letter_code
_entity_poly.pdbx_strand_id
1 'polypeptide(L)'
;MRTVHALRYVTPLREGGSLPAVVETDDDGMVVLKFRGAGQGPKALIAELIAGEIARTLGLPIPEILFVELDREFARTEPDPEIQDLIRASEGLNLGSDYLPGAINYDPAAMQPDAALASKIVWFDAFTSNVDRTARNPNLMVWHRKLYLIDHGAAMYFHHDWASAGEACTKPFVLIRDHVLLPFATQIAEVDSDLAVMLPDAEIERIVGLVPDSWLVDEPAFDSPTAYRQAYIDYLQQRLRVRAAFVQEAVRAHTAHL
;
A
#
# COMPACT_ATOMS: atom_id res chain seq x y z
N MET A 1 1.39 -12.45 9.98
CA MET A 1 2.31 -12.24 8.85
C MET A 1 3.62 -12.91 9.19
N ARG A 2 4.32 -13.50 8.21
CA ARG A 2 5.62 -14.13 8.46
C ARG A 2 6.75 -13.12 8.42
N THR A 3 7.87 -13.46 9.04
CA THR A 3 9.12 -12.69 9.07
C THR A 3 10.23 -13.58 8.51
N VAL A 4 11.04 -13.02 7.63
CA VAL A 4 12.21 -13.66 7.02
C VAL A 4 13.45 -12.80 7.21
N HIS A 5 14.63 -13.40 7.08
CA HIS A 5 15.90 -12.69 7.13
C HIS A 5 16.44 -12.46 5.72
N ALA A 6 16.86 -11.22 5.42
CA ALA A 6 17.61 -10.96 4.20
C ALA A 6 18.97 -11.67 4.27
N LEU A 7 19.28 -12.49 3.27
CA LEU A 7 20.54 -13.22 3.16
C LEU A 7 21.47 -12.63 2.10
N ARG A 8 20.91 -12.11 1.01
CA ARG A 8 21.71 -11.52 -0.07
C ARG A 8 21.01 -10.32 -0.67
N TYR A 9 21.74 -9.20 -0.73
CA TYR A 9 21.35 -8.05 -1.54
C TYR A 9 21.61 -8.35 -3.02
N VAL A 10 20.56 -8.40 -3.84
CA VAL A 10 20.67 -8.82 -5.25
C VAL A 10 20.85 -7.65 -6.19
N THR A 11 19.89 -6.71 -6.18
CA THR A 11 19.95 -5.52 -7.01
C THR A 11 19.05 -4.41 -6.46
N PRO A 12 19.47 -3.14 -6.53
CA PRO A 12 18.55 -2.03 -6.35
C PRO A 12 17.56 -1.97 -7.52
N LEU A 13 16.33 -1.60 -7.22
CA LEU A 13 15.33 -1.14 -8.17
C LEU A 13 15.37 0.38 -8.15
N ARG A 14 15.88 0.98 -9.23
CA ARG A 14 16.06 2.44 -9.34
C ARG A 14 14.75 3.13 -9.71
N GLU A 15 13.73 2.93 -8.88
CA GLU A 15 12.41 3.52 -9.04
C GLU A 15 12.20 4.60 -7.96
N GLY A 16 12.09 5.86 -8.40
CA GLY A 16 11.76 6.98 -7.53
C GLY A 16 12.75 7.21 -6.38
N GLY A 17 12.27 7.88 -5.32
CA GLY A 17 13.08 8.24 -4.14
C GLY A 17 13.08 7.21 -3.01
N SER A 18 12.36 6.09 -3.14
CA SER A 18 12.29 5.03 -2.12
C SER A 18 13.35 3.94 -2.30
N LEU A 19 13.99 3.86 -3.49
CA LEU A 19 15.08 2.95 -3.84
C LEU A 19 14.90 1.51 -3.31
N PRO A 20 13.77 0.83 -3.62
CA PRO A 20 13.56 -0.54 -3.16
C PRO A 20 14.64 -1.48 -3.74
N ALA A 21 14.77 -2.67 -3.16
CA ALA A 21 15.79 -3.63 -3.60
C ALA A 21 15.25 -5.05 -3.65
N VAL A 22 15.76 -5.85 -4.57
CA VAL A 22 15.52 -7.29 -4.57
C VAL A 22 16.53 -7.96 -3.65
N VAL A 23 16.04 -8.78 -2.72
CA VAL A 23 16.85 -9.55 -1.78
C VAL A 23 16.48 -11.03 -1.81
N GLU A 24 17.46 -11.91 -1.61
CA GLU A 24 17.22 -13.33 -1.28
C GLU A 24 16.99 -13.46 0.21
N THR A 25 16.06 -14.33 0.59
CA THR A 25 15.66 -14.54 1.98
C THR A 25 15.95 -15.97 2.46
N ASP A 26 15.90 -16.19 3.77
CA ASP A 26 16.26 -17.46 4.43
C ASP A 26 15.26 -18.60 4.26
N ASP A 27 14.17 -18.34 3.55
CA ASP A 27 13.15 -19.29 3.12
C ASP A 27 13.30 -19.71 1.63
N ASP A 28 14.47 -19.43 1.03
CA ASP A 28 14.76 -19.61 -0.40
C ASP A 28 13.90 -18.73 -1.34
N GLY A 29 13.22 -17.71 -0.79
CA GLY A 29 12.41 -16.73 -1.51
C GLY A 29 13.20 -15.53 -2.05
N MET A 30 12.51 -14.75 -2.88
CA MET A 30 12.99 -13.47 -3.42
C MET A 30 11.95 -12.39 -3.11
N VAL A 31 12.41 -11.28 -2.54
CA VAL A 31 11.53 -10.23 -2.02
C VAL A 31 11.96 -8.87 -2.55
N VAL A 32 10.97 -8.04 -2.92
CA VAL A 32 11.16 -6.60 -3.11
C VAL A 32 11.09 -5.94 -1.73
N LEU A 33 12.27 -5.63 -1.18
CA LEU A 33 12.46 -4.96 0.09
C LEU A 33 12.18 -3.46 -0.02
N LYS A 34 11.33 -2.95 0.87
CA LYS A 34 11.11 -1.53 1.10
C LYS A 34 11.77 -1.11 2.41
N PHE A 35 12.72 -0.17 2.29
CA PHE A 35 13.54 0.29 3.39
C PHE A 35 12.78 1.20 4.36
N ARG A 36 12.83 0.89 5.66
CA ARG A 36 12.27 1.72 6.74
C ARG A 36 12.95 3.08 6.82
N GLY A 37 14.25 3.13 6.53
CA GLY A 37 15.07 4.35 6.55
C GLY A 37 14.95 5.22 5.30
N ALA A 38 14.07 4.89 4.34
CA ALA A 38 13.87 5.71 3.14
C ALA A 38 13.35 7.11 3.51
N GLY A 39 13.58 8.10 2.64
CA GLY A 39 13.24 9.51 2.91
C GLY A 39 11.75 9.78 3.16
N GLN A 40 10.87 8.87 2.74
CA GLN A 40 9.42 8.92 3.02
C GLN A 40 9.08 8.51 4.46
N GLY A 41 10.04 7.92 5.19
CA GLY A 41 9.92 7.47 6.57
C GLY A 41 9.01 6.26 6.78
N PRO A 42 8.79 5.86 8.05
CA PRO A 42 7.99 4.69 8.39
C PRO A 42 6.52 4.78 7.92
N LYS A 43 5.98 5.99 7.72
CA LYS A 43 4.59 6.19 7.25
C LYS A 43 4.31 5.48 5.93
N ALA A 44 5.26 5.47 4.98
CA ALA A 44 5.09 4.74 3.72
C ALA A 44 5.00 3.22 3.94
N LEU A 45 5.78 2.66 4.87
CA LEU A 45 5.67 1.24 5.22
C LEU A 45 4.38 0.92 5.98
N ILE A 46 3.91 1.84 6.82
CA ILE A 46 2.61 1.71 7.51
C ILE A 46 1.47 1.70 6.47
N ALA A 47 1.48 2.62 5.52
CA ALA A 47 0.50 2.65 4.44
C ALA A 47 0.57 1.37 3.58
N GLU A 48 1.76 0.94 3.20
CA GLU A 48 1.97 -0.31 2.45
C GLU A 48 1.37 -1.51 3.18
N LEU A 49 1.70 -1.66 4.46
CA LEU A 49 1.25 -2.78 5.28
C LEU A 49 -0.27 -2.77 5.46
N ILE A 50 -0.84 -1.65 5.90
CA ILE A 50 -2.27 -1.58 6.18
C ILE A 50 -3.08 -1.71 4.89
N ALA A 51 -2.74 -0.94 3.84
CA ALA A 51 -3.47 -0.98 2.58
C ALA A 51 -3.30 -2.33 1.88
N GLY A 52 -2.11 -2.91 1.90
CA GLY A 52 -1.86 -4.24 1.36
C GLY A 52 -2.65 -5.34 2.09
N GLU A 53 -2.67 -5.33 3.43
CA GLU A 53 -3.45 -6.31 4.19
C GLU A 53 -4.97 -6.11 4.03
N ILE A 54 -5.44 -4.87 3.84
CA ILE A 54 -6.82 -4.60 3.41
C ILE A 54 -7.06 -5.21 2.03
N ALA A 55 -6.19 -4.96 1.04
CA ALA A 55 -6.32 -5.52 -0.30
C ALA A 55 -6.37 -7.06 -0.28
N ARG A 56 -5.50 -7.70 0.50
CA ARG A 56 -5.50 -9.16 0.73
C ARG A 56 -6.83 -9.64 1.29
N THR A 57 -7.36 -8.94 2.29
CA THR A 57 -8.65 -9.25 2.93
C THR A 57 -9.80 -9.13 1.94
N LEU A 58 -9.78 -8.12 1.06
CA LEU A 58 -10.76 -7.92 -0.01
C LEU A 58 -10.60 -8.89 -1.20
N GLY A 59 -9.63 -9.81 -1.14
CA GLY A 59 -9.34 -10.77 -2.21
C GLY A 59 -8.76 -10.13 -3.48
N LEU A 60 -8.15 -8.96 -3.36
CA LEU A 60 -7.45 -8.31 -4.46
C LEU A 60 -6.11 -9.01 -4.74
N PRO A 61 -5.68 -9.05 -6.01
CA PRO A 61 -4.44 -9.72 -6.38
C PRO A 61 -3.25 -8.83 -5.99
N ILE A 62 -2.59 -9.15 -4.89
CA ILE A 62 -1.31 -8.57 -4.48
C ILE A 62 -0.26 -9.68 -4.35
N PRO A 63 1.04 -9.38 -4.49
CA PRO A 63 2.09 -10.27 -4.00
C PRO A 63 1.94 -10.49 -2.49
N GLU A 64 2.46 -11.60 -1.95
CA GLU A 64 2.49 -11.78 -0.50
C GLU A 64 3.29 -10.63 0.14
N ILE A 65 2.76 -10.05 1.21
CA ILE A 65 3.46 -9.06 2.03
C ILE A 65 4.02 -9.77 3.26
N LEU A 66 5.27 -9.46 3.59
CA LEU A 66 5.98 -10.07 4.70
C LEU A 66 6.93 -9.07 5.35
N PHE A 67 7.35 -9.39 6.58
CA PHE A 67 8.42 -8.64 7.22
C PHE A 67 9.78 -9.18 6.82
N VAL A 68 10.77 -8.29 6.69
CA VAL A 68 12.14 -8.64 6.36
C VAL A 68 13.09 -8.02 7.38
N GLU A 69 13.85 -8.85 8.08
CA GLU A 69 14.95 -8.41 8.94
C GLU A 69 16.19 -8.13 8.10
N LEU A 70 16.71 -6.90 8.19
CA LEU A 70 17.87 -6.43 7.43
C LEU A 70 19.06 -6.16 8.36
N ASP A 71 20.22 -6.73 8.04
CA ASP A 71 21.48 -6.44 8.72
C ASP A 71 22.17 -5.22 8.08
N ARG A 72 22.67 -4.29 8.89
CA ARG A 72 23.49 -3.15 8.42
C ARG A 72 24.73 -3.58 7.63
N GLU A 73 25.22 -4.80 7.81
CA GLU A 73 26.41 -5.33 7.15
C GLU A 73 26.25 -5.40 5.61
N PHE A 74 25.02 -5.47 5.09
CA PHE A 74 24.75 -5.37 3.64
C PHE A 74 25.27 -4.07 3.02
N ALA A 75 25.36 -2.98 3.81
CA ALA A 75 25.90 -1.71 3.35
C ALA A 75 27.40 -1.79 2.99
N ARG A 76 28.14 -2.81 3.43
CA ARG A 76 29.57 -2.95 3.09
C ARG A 76 29.80 -3.43 1.67
N THR A 77 28.84 -4.15 1.10
CA THR A 77 28.93 -4.75 -0.25
C THR A 77 28.30 -3.88 -1.33
N GLU A 78 27.54 -2.86 -0.95
CA GLU A 78 26.90 -1.92 -1.87
C GLU A 78 27.89 -0.84 -2.33
N PRO A 79 28.13 -0.66 -3.64
CA PRO A 79 29.04 0.38 -4.15
C PRO A 79 28.52 1.81 -4.02
N ASP A 80 27.20 2.03 -3.97
CA ASP A 80 26.59 3.37 -3.94
C ASP A 80 26.47 3.91 -2.49
N PRO A 81 27.19 4.99 -2.12
CA PRO A 81 27.16 5.53 -0.76
C PRO A 81 25.76 5.93 -0.26
N GLU A 82 24.87 6.40 -1.16
CA GLU A 82 23.51 6.79 -0.79
C GLU A 82 22.70 5.55 -0.36
N ILE A 83 22.86 4.45 -1.08
CA ILE A 83 22.21 3.16 -0.75
C ILE A 83 22.85 2.55 0.50
N GLN A 84 24.16 2.72 0.71
CA GLN A 84 24.80 2.28 1.96
C GLN A 84 24.19 2.96 3.19
N ASP A 85 24.00 4.28 3.13
CA ASP A 85 23.41 5.03 4.23
C ASP A 85 21.94 4.64 4.45
N LEU A 86 21.20 4.41 3.36
CA LEU A 86 19.84 3.88 3.41
C LEU A 86 19.77 2.51 4.11
N ILE A 87 20.65 1.57 3.76
CA ILE A 87 20.72 0.23 4.38
C ILE A 87 21.03 0.37 5.88
N ARG A 88 22.00 1.20 6.26
CA ARG A 88 22.36 1.42 7.67
C ARG A 88 21.21 2.02 8.48
N ALA A 89 20.49 2.98 7.91
CA ALA A 89 19.30 3.57 8.52
C ALA A 89 18.13 2.57 8.65
N SER A 90 18.17 1.50 7.85
CA SER A 90 17.11 0.49 7.74
C SER A 90 17.42 -0.80 8.49
N GLU A 91 18.43 -0.84 9.36
CA GLU A 91 18.71 -2.03 10.17
C GLU A 91 17.49 -2.47 11.00
N GLY A 92 17.25 -3.78 11.02
CA GLY A 92 16.14 -4.44 11.70
C GLY A 92 14.93 -4.65 10.79
N LEU A 93 13.74 -4.50 11.36
CA LEU A 93 12.48 -4.86 10.70
C LEU A 93 12.05 -3.85 9.62
N ASN A 94 11.96 -4.35 8.39
CA ASN A 94 11.46 -3.68 7.20
C ASN A 94 10.24 -4.41 6.63
N LEU A 95 9.68 -3.90 5.54
CA LEU A 95 8.58 -4.54 4.82
C LEU A 95 9.06 -5.03 3.46
N GLY A 96 8.54 -6.18 3.03
CA GLY A 96 8.79 -6.71 1.71
C GLY A 96 7.52 -7.22 1.05
N SER A 97 7.57 -7.35 -0.27
CA SER A 97 6.58 -8.07 -1.05
C SER A 97 7.26 -9.11 -1.93
N ASP A 98 6.59 -10.23 -2.19
CA ASP A 98 7.11 -11.26 -3.09
C ASP A 98 7.56 -10.66 -4.42
N TYR A 99 8.78 -10.99 -4.83
CA TYR A 99 9.27 -10.63 -6.15
C TYR A 99 8.55 -11.48 -7.20
N LEU A 100 7.92 -10.83 -8.19
CA LEU A 100 7.20 -11.50 -9.28
C LEU A 100 8.09 -11.66 -10.52
N PRO A 101 8.71 -12.83 -10.76
CA PRO A 101 9.71 -12.96 -11.82
C PRO A 101 9.04 -12.88 -13.20
N GLY A 102 9.56 -12.00 -14.05
CA GLY A 102 9.04 -11.78 -15.40
C GLY A 102 7.70 -11.04 -15.45
N ALA A 103 7.26 -10.45 -14.33
CA ALA A 103 6.15 -9.52 -14.36
C ALA A 103 6.51 -8.27 -15.16
N ILE A 104 5.52 -7.69 -15.83
CA ILE A 104 5.66 -6.46 -16.62
C ILE A 104 4.72 -5.38 -16.08
N ASN A 105 5.05 -4.12 -16.30
CA ASN A 105 4.14 -3.02 -15.94
C ASN A 105 2.82 -3.14 -16.71
N TYR A 106 1.73 -2.87 -16.02
CA TYR A 106 0.41 -2.80 -16.63
C TYR A 106 0.32 -1.61 -17.59
N ASP A 107 -0.18 -1.88 -18.79
CA ASP A 107 -0.52 -0.88 -19.80
C ASP A 107 -2.01 -0.99 -20.15
N PRO A 108 -2.83 0.05 -19.89
CA PRO A 108 -4.27 0.02 -20.19
C PRO A 108 -4.58 -0.13 -21.69
N ALA A 109 -3.63 0.19 -22.58
CA ALA A 109 -3.78 -0.05 -24.02
C ALA A 109 -3.57 -1.53 -24.40
N ALA A 110 -2.83 -2.29 -23.59
CA ALA A 110 -2.47 -3.68 -23.86
C ALA A 110 -3.35 -4.70 -23.13
N MET A 111 -3.95 -4.33 -22.00
CA MET A 111 -4.78 -5.21 -21.19
C MET A 111 -5.98 -4.47 -20.61
N GLN A 112 -7.17 -5.00 -20.83
CA GLN A 112 -8.39 -4.54 -20.17
C GLN A 112 -8.72 -5.48 -19.00
N PRO A 113 -8.83 -4.96 -17.76
CA PRO A 113 -9.24 -5.77 -16.62
C PRO A 113 -10.73 -6.13 -16.70
N ASP A 114 -11.12 -7.18 -15.99
CA ASP A 114 -12.53 -7.44 -15.71
C ASP A 114 -13.17 -6.27 -14.96
N ALA A 115 -14.41 -5.91 -15.32
CA ALA A 115 -15.10 -4.75 -14.78
C ALA A 115 -15.32 -4.85 -13.25
N ALA A 116 -15.63 -6.05 -12.75
CA ALA A 116 -15.81 -6.24 -11.31
C ALA A 116 -14.47 -6.09 -10.58
N LEU A 117 -13.38 -6.64 -11.12
CA LEU A 117 -12.03 -6.43 -10.54
C LEU A 117 -11.65 -4.94 -10.54
N ALA A 118 -11.83 -4.24 -11.66
CA ALA A 118 -11.55 -2.81 -11.74
C ALA A 118 -12.36 -2.00 -10.72
N SER A 119 -13.65 -2.30 -10.55
CA SER A 119 -14.51 -1.66 -9.55
C SER A 119 -14.07 -1.93 -8.12
N LYS A 120 -13.64 -3.15 -7.79
CA LYS A 120 -13.10 -3.46 -6.45
C LYS A 120 -11.82 -2.67 -6.16
N ILE A 121 -10.92 -2.55 -7.15
CA ILE A 121 -9.67 -1.79 -7.01
C ILE A 121 -9.97 -0.29 -6.83
N VAL A 122 -10.85 0.29 -7.65
CA VAL A 122 -11.26 1.70 -7.51
C VAL A 122 -11.92 1.96 -6.16
N TRP A 123 -12.80 1.07 -5.69
CA TRP A 123 -13.40 1.16 -4.37
C TRP A 123 -12.34 1.12 -3.26
N PHE A 124 -11.39 0.18 -3.37
CA PHE A 124 -10.28 0.02 -2.43
C PHE A 124 -9.39 1.27 -2.35
N ASP A 125 -8.96 1.80 -3.50
CA ASP A 125 -8.10 2.98 -3.53
C ASP A 125 -8.86 4.25 -3.08
N ALA A 126 -10.19 4.33 -3.29
CA ALA A 126 -11.00 5.39 -2.70
C ALA A 126 -11.12 5.28 -1.18
N PHE A 127 -11.28 4.05 -0.66
CA PHE A 127 -11.30 3.79 0.78
C PHE A 127 -9.96 4.13 1.43
N THR A 128 -8.85 3.65 0.89
CA THR A 128 -7.49 3.92 1.43
C THR A 128 -6.96 5.30 1.06
N SER A 129 -7.69 6.06 0.23
CA SER A 129 -7.27 7.38 -0.28
C SER A 129 -5.93 7.33 -1.03
N ASN A 130 -5.76 6.34 -1.90
CA ASN A 130 -4.55 6.15 -2.68
C ASN A 130 -4.51 7.12 -3.87
N VAL A 131 -3.55 8.05 -3.81
CA VAL A 131 -3.38 9.11 -4.81
C VAL A 131 -2.49 8.69 -5.99
N ASP A 132 -1.80 7.56 -5.88
CA ASP A 132 -0.70 7.19 -6.78
C ASP A 132 -1.02 5.98 -7.68
N ARG A 133 -2.31 5.66 -7.88
CA ARG A 133 -2.73 4.65 -8.87
C ARG A 133 -3.26 5.31 -10.15
N THR A 134 -2.39 6.04 -10.84
CA THR A 134 -2.76 6.90 -11.97
C THR A 134 -2.32 6.33 -13.32
N ALA A 135 -2.79 6.89 -14.43
CA ALA A 135 -2.34 6.46 -15.76
C ALA A 135 -0.83 6.67 -16.00
N ARG A 136 -0.19 7.61 -15.27
CA ARG A 136 1.26 7.86 -15.36
C ARG A 136 2.07 6.92 -14.48
N ASN A 137 1.52 6.59 -13.31
CA ASN A 137 2.11 5.64 -12.39
C ASN A 137 1.05 4.60 -11.99
N PRO A 138 0.86 3.53 -12.77
CA PRO A 138 -0.21 2.58 -12.48
C PRO A 138 0.01 1.80 -11.19
N ASN A 139 1.26 1.61 -10.74
CA ASN A 139 1.60 0.72 -9.61
C ASN A 139 0.90 -0.64 -9.72
N LEU A 140 0.78 -1.14 -10.94
CA LEU A 140 0.11 -2.38 -11.31
C LEU A 140 1.05 -3.18 -12.20
N MET A 141 1.11 -4.48 -11.97
CA MET A 141 1.88 -5.41 -12.80
C MET A 141 0.98 -6.45 -13.44
N VAL A 142 1.43 -7.01 -14.55
CA VAL A 142 0.86 -8.22 -15.15
C VAL A 142 1.83 -9.36 -14.95
N TRP A 143 1.41 -10.38 -14.21
CA TRP A 143 2.19 -11.58 -13.95
C TRP A 143 1.35 -12.81 -14.27
N HIS A 144 1.88 -13.72 -15.08
CA HIS A 144 1.14 -14.88 -15.62
C HIS A 144 -0.26 -14.52 -16.17
N ARG A 145 -0.35 -13.41 -16.92
CA ARG A 145 -1.58 -12.87 -17.53
C ARG A 145 -2.67 -12.42 -16.51
N LYS A 146 -2.30 -12.21 -15.25
CA LYS A 146 -3.17 -11.68 -14.21
C LYS A 146 -2.65 -10.32 -13.75
N LEU A 147 -3.57 -9.42 -13.41
CA LEU A 147 -3.25 -8.13 -12.84
C LEU A 147 -2.85 -8.30 -11.38
N TYR A 148 -1.83 -7.58 -10.92
CA TYR A 148 -1.39 -7.51 -9.54
C TYR A 148 -1.24 -6.04 -9.12
N LEU A 149 -1.74 -5.71 -7.94
CA LEU A 149 -1.50 -4.43 -7.28
C LEU A 149 -0.17 -4.50 -6.57
N ILE A 150 0.65 -3.49 -6.79
CA ILE A 150 1.86 -3.23 -6.04
C ILE A 150 1.78 -1.79 -5.51
N ASP A 151 2.74 -1.48 -4.64
CA ASP A 151 3.04 -0.15 -4.13
C ASP A 151 1.82 0.68 -3.68
N HIS A 152 1.46 0.47 -2.42
CA HIS A 152 0.46 1.20 -1.68
C HIS A 152 1.08 2.25 -0.73
N GLY A 153 2.40 2.51 -0.82
CA GLY A 153 3.10 3.39 0.11
C GLY A 153 2.65 4.85 0.08
N ALA A 154 2.01 5.28 -1.02
CA ALA A 154 1.39 6.59 -1.17
C ALA A 154 -0.12 6.62 -0.84
N ALA A 155 -0.68 5.51 -0.33
CA ALA A 155 -2.02 5.51 0.24
C ALA A 155 -2.07 6.23 1.59
N MET A 156 -3.27 6.43 2.12
CA MET A 156 -3.50 7.00 3.45
C MET A 156 -2.93 8.41 3.62
N TYR A 157 -2.96 9.23 2.57
CA TYR A 157 -2.34 10.57 2.56
C TYR A 157 -2.72 11.46 3.78
N PHE A 158 -3.88 11.21 4.41
CA PHE A 158 -4.32 11.86 5.65
C PHE A 158 -3.32 11.73 6.81
N HIS A 159 -2.50 10.67 6.86
CA HIS A 159 -1.54 10.45 7.95
C HIS A 159 -0.36 11.43 7.94
N HIS A 160 -0.28 12.30 6.93
CA HIS A 160 0.64 13.43 6.90
C HIS A 160 0.05 14.70 7.56
N ASP A 161 -1.25 14.70 7.88
CA ASP A 161 -1.95 15.78 8.58
C ASP A 161 -3.01 15.21 9.55
N TRP A 162 -2.56 14.72 10.70
CA TRP A 162 -3.44 14.17 11.74
C TRP A 162 -4.42 15.18 12.33
N ALA A 163 -4.11 16.48 12.27
CA ALA A 163 -5.01 17.53 12.74
C ALA A 163 -6.30 17.58 11.89
N SER A 164 -6.18 17.35 10.58
CA SER A 164 -7.33 17.34 9.65
C SER A 164 -7.90 15.94 9.39
N ALA A 165 -7.25 14.87 9.86
CA ALA A 165 -7.63 13.49 9.56
C ALA A 165 -9.08 13.15 9.97
N GLY A 166 -9.55 13.67 11.11
CA GLY A 166 -10.92 13.49 11.58
C GLY A 166 -11.96 14.03 10.59
N GLU A 167 -11.73 15.18 9.97
CA GLU A 167 -12.61 15.67 8.90
C GLU A 167 -12.45 14.87 7.61
N ALA A 168 -11.20 14.56 7.24
CA ALA A 168 -10.87 13.91 5.99
C ALA A 168 -11.52 12.52 5.85
N CYS A 169 -11.71 11.79 6.95
CA CYS A 169 -12.36 10.47 6.91
C CYS A 169 -13.81 10.52 6.38
N THR A 170 -14.50 11.66 6.52
CA THR A 170 -15.88 11.87 6.06
C THR A 170 -16.01 12.46 4.66
N LYS A 171 -14.90 12.96 4.09
CA LYS A 171 -14.90 13.66 2.81
C LYS A 171 -14.82 12.69 1.62
N PRO A 172 -15.42 13.04 0.47
CA PRO A 172 -15.23 12.29 -0.76
C PRO A 172 -13.75 12.28 -1.18
N PHE A 173 -13.32 11.24 -1.88
CA PHE A 173 -11.97 11.16 -2.44
C PHE A 173 -11.95 11.64 -3.89
N VAL A 174 -11.86 12.95 -4.11
CA VAL A 174 -11.98 13.58 -5.43
C VAL A 174 -10.87 13.15 -6.41
N LEU A 175 -9.69 12.82 -5.89
CA LEU A 175 -8.55 12.40 -6.71
C LEU A 175 -8.75 11.03 -7.38
N ILE A 176 -9.80 10.28 -7.01
CA ILE A 176 -10.15 9.03 -7.68
C ILE A 176 -10.40 9.21 -9.18
N ARG A 177 -10.76 10.42 -9.62
CA ARG A 177 -10.95 10.75 -11.04
C ARG A 177 -9.71 10.48 -11.90
N ASP A 178 -8.52 10.49 -11.30
CA ASP A 178 -7.25 10.30 -12.01
C ASP A 178 -6.80 8.82 -12.04
N HIS A 179 -7.64 7.91 -11.52
CA HIS A 179 -7.33 6.51 -11.35
C HIS A 179 -7.30 5.72 -12.68
N VAL A 180 -6.23 4.96 -12.92
CA VAL A 180 -5.97 4.30 -14.22
C VAL A 180 -7.04 3.28 -14.63
N LEU A 181 -7.67 2.60 -13.67
CA LEU A 181 -8.73 1.61 -13.95
C LEU A 181 -10.14 2.20 -13.95
N LEU A 182 -10.30 3.51 -13.68
CA LEU A 182 -11.61 4.13 -13.58
C LEU A 182 -12.47 3.94 -14.84
N PRO A 183 -11.94 3.99 -16.07
CA PRO A 183 -12.74 3.73 -17.29
C PRO A 183 -13.38 2.33 -17.36
N PHE A 184 -12.83 1.35 -16.64
CA PHE A 184 -13.31 -0.04 -16.65
C PHE A 184 -14.21 -0.39 -15.46
N ALA A 185 -14.29 0.50 -14.47
CA ALA A 185 -14.92 0.24 -13.18
C ALA A 185 -16.44 0.50 -13.20
N THR A 186 -17.19 -0.26 -13.99
CA THR A 186 -18.63 -0.03 -14.19
C THR A 186 -19.54 -0.52 -13.05
N GLN A 187 -18.98 -1.20 -12.05
CA GLN A 187 -19.71 -1.89 -10.98
C GLN A 187 -19.37 -1.35 -9.56
N ILE A 188 -18.95 -0.09 -9.44
CA ILE A 188 -18.45 0.47 -8.17
C ILE A 188 -19.52 0.45 -7.07
N ALA A 189 -20.78 0.75 -7.41
CA ALA A 189 -21.87 0.78 -6.45
C ALA A 189 -22.26 -0.64 -6.00
N GLU A 190 -22.19 -1.60 -6.93
CA GLU A 190 -22.57 -3.00 -6.74
C GLU A 190 -21.60 -3.72 -5.80
N VAL A 191 -20.30 -3.42 -5.86
CA VAL A 191 -19.30 -4.07 -5.01
C VAL A 191 -19.24 -3.49 -3.58
N ASP A 192 -19.87 -2.34 -3.31
CA ASP A 192 -19.72 -1.62 -2.04
C ASP A 192 -20.12 -2.45 -0.82
N SER A 193 -21.32 -3.02 -0.82
CA SER A 193 -21.82 -3.78 0.33
C SER A 193 -20.98 -5.01 0.59
N ASP A 194 -20.55 -5.68 -0.47
CA ASP A 194 -19.81 -6.94 -0.39
C ASP A 194 -18.41 -6.69 0.18
N LEU A 195 -17.73 -5.64 -0.28
CA LEU A 195 -16.40 -5.27 0.22
C LEU A 195 -16.45 -4.73 1.65
N ALA A 196 -17.48 -3.94 1.99
CA ALA A 196 -17.61 -3.37 3.34
C ALA A 196 -17.83 -4.47 4.40
N VAL A 197 -18.59 -5.52 4.09
CA VAL A 197 -18.83 -6.64 5.02
C VAL A 197 -17.56 -7.46 5.29
N MET A 198 -16.56 -7.43 4.39
CA MET A 198 -15.27 -8.09 4.59
C MET A 198 -14.34 -7.33 5.55
N LEU A 199 -14.67 -6.09 5.92
CA LEU A 199 -13.87 -5.24 6.79
C LEU A 199 -14.65 -4.83 8.06
N PRO A 200 -15.14 -5.78 8.88
CA PRO A 200 -15.73 -5.43 10.17
C PRO A 200 -14.69 -4.74 11.07
N ASP A 201 -15.15 -4.01 12.08
CA ASP A 201 -14.29 -3.27 13.02
C ASP A 201 -13.11 -4.13 13.56
N ALA A 202 -13.38 -5.38 13.91
CA ALA A 202 -12.37 -6.33 14.39
C ALA A 202 -11.30 -6.70 13.35
N GLU A 203 -11.64 -6.71 12.06
CA GLU A 203 -10.67 -6.98 10.99
C GLU A 203 -9.77 -5.78 10.73
N ILE A 204 -10.33 -4.56 10.79
CA ILE A 204 -9.54 -3.32 10.74
C ILE A 204 -8.58 -3.27 11.93
N GLU A 205 -9.05 -3.57 13.14
CA GLU A 205 -8.22 -3.65 14.35
C GLU A 205 -7.10 -4.69 14.20
N ARG A 206 -7.42 -5.89 13.68
CA ARG A 206 -6.44 -6.95 13.41
C ARG A 206 -5.36 -6.49 12.43
N ILE A 207 -5.74 -5.86 11.32
CA ILE A 207 -4.82 -5.38 10.29
C ILE A 207 -3.91 -4.29 10.85
N VAL A 208 -4.50 -3.25 11.45
CA VAL A 208 -3.72 -2.13 12.02
C VAL A 208 -2.85 -2.60 13.19
N GLY A 209 -3.28 -3.63 13.93
CA GLY A 209 -2.50 -4.31 14.97
C GLY A 209 -1.22 -4.98 14.48
N LEU A 210 -1.08 -5.25 13.17
CA LEU A 210 0.16 -5.79 12.60
C LEU A 210 1.30 -4.77 12.56
N VAL A 211 1.01 -3.47 12.57
CA VAL A 211 2.04 -2.43 12.46
C VAL A 211 2.98 -2.51 13.67
N PRO A 212 4.30 -2.64 13.51
CA PRO A 212 5.23 -2.66 14.65
C PRO A 212 5.24 -1.34 15.41
N ASP A 213 5.32 -1.38 16.75
CA ASP A 213 5.44 -0.16 17.58
C ASP A 213 6.67 0.67 17.19
N SER A 214 7.75 0.03 16.74
CA SER A 214 8.96 0.69 16.25
C SER A 214 8.76 1.56 15.01
N TRP A 215 7.63 1.43 14.30
CA TRP A 215 7.29 2.29 13.17
C TRP A 215 6.37 3.44 13.56
N LEU A 216 5.72 3.35 14.72
CA LEU A 216 4.79 4.35 15.26
C LEU A 216 5.56 5.36 16.14
N VAL A 217 6.54 6.01 15.52
CA VAL A 217 7.46 6.96 16.16
C VAL A 217 7.39 8.32 15.47
N ASP A 218 7.94 9.34 16.13
CA ASP A 218 8.18 10.68 15.56
C ASP A 218 6.91 11.38 15.01
N GLU A 219 5.75 11.14 15.63
CA GLU A 219 4.49 11.82 15.31
C GLU A 219 4.02 12.70 16.48
N PRO A 220 4.16 14.04 16.40
CA PRO A 220 3.80 14.96 17.49
C PRO A 220 2.33 14.90 17.93
N ALA A 221 1.43 14.39 17.08
CA ALA A 221 0.01 14.26 17.42
C ALA A 221 -0.27 13.20 18.50
N PHE A 222 0.68 12.30 18.79
CA PHE A 222 0.45 11.15 19.68
C PHE A 222 1.58 10.94 20.69
N ASP A 223 1.20 10.74 21.94
CA ASP A 223 2.15 10.52 23.04
C ASP A 223 2.63 9.06 23.16
N SER A 224 2.05 8.12 22.38
CA SER A 224 2.41 6.71 22.42
C SER A 224 2.07 5.96 21.13
N PRO A 225 2.78 4.84 20.82
CA PRO A 225 2.41 3.93 19.73
C PRO A 225 0.96 3.44 19.81
N THR A 226 0.45 3.17 21.01
CA THR A 226 -0.95 2.74 21.22
C THR A 226 -1.94 3.80 20.77
N ALA A 227 -1.75 5.06 21.15
CA ALA A 227 -2.62 6.17 20.74
C ALA A 227 -2.54 6.40 19.22
N TYR A 228 -1.34 6.33 18.65
CA TYR A 228 -1.12 6.48 17.22
C TYR A 228 -1.82 5.36 16.42
N ARG A 229 -1.69 4.11 16.87
CA ARG A 229 -2.38 2.95 16.30
C ARG A 229 -3.89 3.12 16.37
N GLN A 230 -4.41 3.56 17.50
CA GLN A 230 -5.85 3.80 17.68
C GLN A 230 -6.37 4.84 16.69
N ALA A 231 -5.59 5.88 16.39
CA ALA A 231 -5.99 6.90 15.41
C ALA A 231 -6.17 6.35 13.98
N TYR A 232 -5.33 5.39 13.56
CA TYR A 232 -5.54 4.67 12.29
C TYR A 232 -6.82 3.83 12.31
N ILE A 233 -7.06 3.10 13.40
CA ILE A 233 -8.27 2.28 13.59
C ILE A 233 -9.51 3.16 13.49
N ASP A 234 -9.55 4.24 14.27
CA ASP A 234 -10.68 5.17 14.33
C ASP A 234 -10.95 5.81 12.96
N TYR A 235 -9.89 6.24 12.25
CA TYR A 235 -10.00 6.80 10.91
C TYR A 235 -10.63 5.80 9.93
N LEU A 236 -10.09 4.58 9.85
CA LEU A 236 -10.51 3.58 8.86
C LEU A 236 -11.93 3.07 9.15
N GLN A 237 -12.24 2.80 10.42
CA GLN A 237 -13.61 2.41 10.82
C GLN A 237 -14.60 3.53 10.50
N GLN A 238 -14.29 4.78 10.85
CA GLN A 238 -15.19 5.90 10.57
C GLN A 238 -15.37 6.11 9.07
N ARG A 239 -14.28 6.07 8.30
CA ARG A 239 -14.32 6.19 6.83
C ARG A 239 -15.18 5.10 6.19
N LEU A 240 -15.11 3.87 6.69
CA LEU A 240 -15.95 2.76 6.21
C LEU A 240 -17.43 2.95 6.59
N ARG A 241 -17.72 3.44 7.80
CA ARG A 241 -19.09 3.76 8.25
C ARG A 241 -19.76 4.83 7.39
N VAL A 242 -19.00 5.83 6.92
CA VAL A 242 -19.49 6.93 6.08
C VAL A 242 -19.12 6.77 4.59
N ARG A 243 -18.82 5.55 4.16
CA ARG A 243 -18.27 5.23 2.82
C ARG A 243 -19.08 5.75 1.63
N ALA A 244 -20.38 5.98 1.81
CA ALA A 244 -21.24 6.57 0.77
C ALA A 244 -20.61 7.82 0.14
N ALA A 245 -19.88 8.64 0.91
CA ALA A 245 -19.20 9.83 0.42
C ALA A 245 -18.16 9.51 -0.67
N PHE A 246 -17.28 8.53 -0.47
CA PHE A 246 -16.26 8.20 -1.46
C PHE A 246 -16.79 7.28 -2.57
N VAL A 247 -17.78 6.43 -2.28
CA VAL A 247 -18.41 5.55 -3.29
C VAL A 247 -19.17 6.39 -4.32
N GLN A 248 -19.98 7.33 -3.88
CA GLN A 248 -20.73 8.21 -4.77
C GLN A 248 -19.79 9.09 -5.61
N GLU A 249 -18.68 9.55 -5.03
CA GLU A 249 -17.64 10.28 -5.76
C GLU A 249 -17.03 9.43 -6.87
N ALA A 250 -16.66 8.18 -6.58
CA ALA A 250 -16.07 7.27 -7.56
C ALA A 250 -17.06 6.95 -8.71
N VAL A 251 -18.34 6.72 -8.40
CA VAL A 251 -19.40 6.54 -9.42
C VAL A 251 -19.58 7.79 -10.27
N ARG A 252 -19.59 8.98 -9.66
CA ARG A 252 -19.67 10.26 -10.38
C ARG A 252 -18.47 10.46 -11.30
N ALA A 253 -17.26 10.18 -10.79
CA ALA A 253 -16.03 10.31 -11.55
C ALA A 253 -16.00 9.35 -12.75
N HIS A 254 -16.42 8.09 -12.56
CA HIS A 254 -16.57 7.13 -13.66
C HIS A 254 -17.57 7.64 -14.72
N THR A 255 -18.72 8.15 -14.30
CA THR A 255 -19.75 8.66 -15.23
C THR A 255 -19.24 9.86 -16.04
N ALA A 256 -18.39 10.70 -15.46
CA ALA A 256 -17.79 11.85 -16.14
C ALA A 256 -16.68 11.48 -17.14
N HIS A 257 -16.17 10.25 -17.10
CA HIS A 257 -15.20 9.72 -18.07
C HIS A 257 -15.84 9.15 -19.33
N LEU A 258 -17.13 8.82 -19.28
CA LEU A 258 -17.92 8.35 -20.43
C LEU A 258 -18.29 9.52 -21.35
#